data_AF-A0A086JR93-F1
#
_entry.id   AF-A0A086JR93-F1
#
_cell.length_a   1.000
_cell.length_b   1.000
_cell.length_c   1.000
_cell.angle_alpha   90.00
_cell.angle_beta   90.00
_cell.angle_gamma   90.00
#
_symmetry.space_group_name_H-M   'P 1'
#
loop_
_entity.id
_entity.type
_entity.pdbx_description
1 polymer ?
#
loop_
_entity_poly.entity_id
_entity_poly.type
_entity_poly.pdbx_seq_one_letter_code
_entity_poly.pdbx_strand_id
1 'polypeptide(L)' 'MLDTCIWVYSMILIIIGVIYGLLLSLVLTAREQAAFGLMELSHPDNSIPVNRFVTPLHIVPEWYFLAYCAVL' A
#
# COMPACT_ATOMS: atom_id res chain seq x y z
N MET A 1 -27.94 -26.05 -12.23
CA MET A 1 -28.00 -24.98 -13.26
C MET A 1 -28.20 -23.60 -12.63
N LEU A 2 -29.07 -23.45 -11.61
CA LEU A 2 -29.21 -22.18 -10.90
C LEU A 2 -27.97 -21.83 -10.06
N ASP A 3 -27.39 -22.81 -9.35
CA ASP A 3 -26.21 -22.60 -8.51
C ASP A 3 -25.00 -22.14 -9.31
N THR A 4 -24.76 -22.75 -10.48
CA THR A 4 -23.70 -22.33 -11.40
C THR A 4 -23.88 -20.90 -11.91
N CYS A 5 -25.13 -20.45 -12.15
CA CYS A 5 -25.40 -19.07 -12.54
C CYS A 5 -25.16 -18.08 -11.39
N ILE A 6 -25.51 -18.46 -10.16
CA ILE A 6 -25.27 -17.65 -8.95
C ILE A 6 -23.76 -17.47 -8.72
N TRP A 7 -22.98 -18.55 -8.84
CA TRP A 7 -21.52 -18.49 -8.71
C TRP A 7 -20.88 -17.57 -9.73
N VAL A 8 -21.28 -17.67 -11.01
CA VAL A 8 -20.77 -16.81 -12.08
C VAL A 8 -21.12 -15.34 -11.83
N TYR A 9 -22.36 -15.04 -11.42
CA TYR A 9 -22.78 -13.68 -11.09
C TYR A 9 -21.98 -13.09 -9.92
N SER A 10 -21.82 -13.84 -8.84
CA SER A 10 -21.02 -13.43 -7.68
C SER A 10 -19.55 -13.19 -8.06
N MET A 11 -18.95 -14.04 -8.90
CA MET A 11 -17.58 -13.83 -9.39
C MET A 11 -17.47 -12.55 -10.22
N ILE A 12 -18.42 -12.29 -11.12
CA ILE A 12 -18.45 -11.07 -11.94
C ILE A 12 -18.52 -9.83 -11.05
N LEU A 13 -19.39 -9.83 -10.04
CA LEU A 13 -19.52 -8.72 -9.09
C LEU A 13 -18.23 -8.48 -8.30
N ILE A 14 -17.57 -9.55 -7.82
CA ILE A 14 -16.30 -9.44 -7.10
C ILE A 14 -15.24 -8.82 -8.00
N ILE A 15 -15.13 -9.26 -9.25
CA ILE A 15 -14.16 -8.74 -10.21
C ILE A 15 -14.41 -7.25 -10.49
N ILE A 16 -15.67 -6.86 -10.72
CA ILE A 16 -16.05 -5.46 -10.92
C ILE A 16 -15.68 -4.63 -9.68
N GLY A 17 -15.98 -5.11 -8.48
CA GLY A 17 -15.64 -4.44 -7.23
C GLY A 17 -14.14 -4.26 -7.03
N VAL A 18 -13.33 -5.29 -7.34
CA VAL A 18 -11.86 -5.24 -7.27
C VAL A 18 -11.32 -4.22 -8.27
N ILE A 19 -11.81 -4.21 -9.50
CA ILE A 19 -11.39 -3.25 -10.53
C ILE A 19 -11.71 -1.82 -10.10
N TYR A 20 -12.93 -1.57 -9.62
CA TYR A 20 -13.33 -0.25 -9.16
C TYR A 20 -12.52 0.22 -7.95
N GLY A 21 -12.31 -0.67 -6.96
CA GLY A 21 -11.50 -0.38 -5.79
C GLY A 21 -10.04 -0.07 -6.13
N LEU A 22 -9.45 -0.82 -7.07
CA LEU A 22 -8.09 -0.59 -7.55
C LEU A 22 -7.97 0.74 -8.31
N LEU A 23 -8.93 1.03 -9.20
CA LEU A 23 -8.94 2.30 -9.94
C LEU A 23 -9.08 3.49 -8.99
N LEU A 24 -9.97 3.39 -8.00
CA LEU A 24 -10.14 4.43 -7.00
C LEU A 24 -8.86 4.65 -6.19
N SER A 25 -8.26 3.58 -5.65
CA SER A 25 -7.05 3.71 -4.83
C SER A 25 -5.89 4.30 -5.62
N LEU A 26 -5.67 3.88 -6.86
CA LEU A 26 -4.63 4.43 -7.74
C LEU A 26 -4.83 5.91 -8.04
N VAL A 27 -6.07 6.33 -8.32
CA VAL A 27 -6.38 7.74 -8.57
C VAL A 27 -6.13 8.57 -7.32
N LEU A 28 -6.57 8.11 -6.16
CA LEU A 28 -6.38 8.84 -4.91
C LEU A 28 -4.89 8.95 -4.57
N THR A 29 -4.14 7.85 -4.56
CA THR A 29 -2.70 7.89 -4.23
C THR A 29 -1.90 8.75 -5.22
N ALA A 30 -2.25 8.72 -6.51
CA ALA A 30 -1.58 9.55 -7.52
C ALA A 30 -1.87 11.05 -7.33
N ARG A 31 -3.07 11.42 -6.86
CA ARG A 31 -3.41 12.82 -6.54
C ARG A 31 -2.61 13.33 -5.36
N GLU A 32 -2.55 12.56 -4.28
CA GLU A 32 -1.80 12.96 -3.08
C GLU A 32 -0.30 13.10 -3.39
N GLN A 33 0.28 12.12 -4.11
CA GLN A 33 1.68 12.19 -4.52
C GLN A 33 1.97 13.34 -5.50
N ALA A 34 1.02 13.73 -6.34
CA ALA A 34 1.17 14.88 -7.23
C ALA A 34 1.04 16.22 -6.48
N ALA A 35 0.29 16.27 -5.39
CA ALA A 35 0.07 17.48 -4.60
C ALA A 35 1.19 17.72 -3.56
N PHE A 36 1.67 16.65 -2.92
CA PHE A 36 2.57 16.74 -1.77
C PHE A 36 3.96 16.11 -2.02
N GLY A 37 4.10 15.26 -3.04
CA GLY A 37 5.37 14.70 -3.50
C GLY A 37 5.45 13.18 -3.39
N LEU A 38 6.42 12.57 -4.10
CA LEU A 38 6.54 11.11 -4.22
C LEU A 38 7.20 10.42 -3.00
N MET A 39 7.94 11.16 -2.17
CA MET A 39 8.77 10.58 -1.10
C MET A 39 8.10 10.52 0.28
N GLU A 40 6.89 11.06 0.44
CA GLU A 40 6.30 11.27 1.77
C GLU A 40 6.01 9.98 2.56
N LEU A 41 5.76 8.86 1.86
CA LEU A 41 5.54 7.56 2.50
C LEU A 41 6.83 6.76 2.74
N SER A 42 7.97 7.29 2.29
CA SER A 42 9.28 6.64 2.44
C SER A 42 10.13 7.36 3.47
N HIS A 43 10.88 6.62 4.28
CA HIS A 43 11.83 7.23 5.20
C HIS A 43 13.01 7.84 4.42
N PRO A 44 13.43 9.09 4.70
CA PRO A 44 14.51 9.74 3.97
C PRO A 44 15.84 8.96 4.03
N ASP A 45 16.10 8.25 5.14
CA ASP A 45 17.30 7.43 5.30
C ASP A 45 17.41 6.28 4.28
N ASN A 46 16.30 5.88 3.64
CA ASN A 46 16.31 4.83 2.61
C ASN A 46 16.94 5.30 1.29
N SER A 47 17.17 6.60 1.13
CA SER A 47 17.89 7.17 -0.02
C SER A 47 19.41 7.08 0.12
N ILE A 48 19.91 6.78 1.32
CA ILE A 48 21.34 6.65 1.63
C ILE A 48 21.76 5.19 1.34
N PRO A 49 22.92 4.96 0.68
CA PRO A 49 23.38 3.60 0.42
C PRO A 49 23.66 2.85 1.73
N VAL A 50 23.41 1.53 1.71
CA VAL A 50 23.53 0.70 2.90
C VAL A 50 24.96 0.71 3.45
N ASN A 51 25.11 0.91 4.75
CA ASN A 51 26.37 0.78 5.47
C ASN A 51 26.24 -0.30 6.56
N ARG A 52 27.03 -1.37 6.44
CA ARG A 52 26.97 -2.50 7.38
C ARG A 52 27.59 -2.20 8.75
N PHE A 53 28.36 -1.12 8.87
CA PHE A 53 29.06 -0.75 10.10
C PHE A 53 28.36 0.36 10.88
N VAL A 54 27.29 0.96 10.33
CA VAL A 54 26.60 2.10 10.94
C VAL A 54 25.09 1.89 10.83
N THR A 55 24.42 1.86 11.96
CA THR A 55 22.95 1.98 12.04
C THR A 55 22.57 3.45 12.20
N PRO A 56 21.62 3.97 11.39
CA PRO A 56 21.16 5.35 11.55
C PRO A 56 20.50 5.55 12.91
N LEU A 57 20.68 6.74 13.49
CA LEU A 57 20.19 7.06 14.84
C LEU A 57 18.65 7.13 14.89
N HIS A 58 18.00 7.51 13.80
CA HIS A 58 16.55 7.67 13.68
C HIS A 58 15.94 6.59 12.79
N ILE A 59 16.32 5.32 13.03
CA ILE A 59 15.75 4.20 12.28
C ILE A 59 14.28 3.97 12.68
N VAL A 60 13.37 4.11 11.71
CA VAL A 60 11.93 3.92 11.88
C VAL A 60 11.45 2.92 10.83
N PRO A 61 10.65 1.91 11.20
CA PRO A 61 10.11 0.95 10.23
C PRO A 61 9.10 1.64 9.30
N GLU A 62 8.79 1.03 8.16
CA GLU A 62 7.76 1.58 7.27
C GLU A 62 6.40 1.68 7.97
N TRP A 63 5.57 2.63 7.50
CA TRP A 63 4.31 3.01 8.15
C TRP A 63 3.36 1.83 8.42
N TYR A 64 3.34 0.83 7.55
CA TYR A 64 2.49 -0.36 7.68
C TYR A 64 2.97 -1.34 8.76
N PHE A 65 4.18 -1.17 9.29
CA PHE A 65 4.74 -1.96 10.39
C PHE A 65 4.71 -1.25 11.75
N LEU A 66 4.46 0.06 11.79
CA LEU A 66 4.50 0.85 13.03
C LEU A 66 3.62 0.27 14.15
N ALA A 67 2.42 -0.21 13.82
CA ALA A 67 1.51 -0.80 14.81
C ALA A 67 2.07 -2.08 15.46
N TYR A 68 2.80 -2.89 14.68
CA TYR A 68 3.45 -4.09 15.21
C TYR A 68 4.64 -3.71 16.10
N CYS A 69 5.48 -2.78 15.65
CA CYS A 69 6.63 -2.31 16.41
C CYS A 69 6.24 -1.56 17.70
N ALA A 70 5.05 -0.98 17.77
CA ALA A 70 4.57 -0.29 18.97
C ALA A 70 4.10 -1.24 20.09
N VAL A 71 3.76 -2.49 19.77
CA VAL A 71 3.25 -3.49 20.74
C VAL A 71 4.35 -4.41 21.28
N LEU A 72 5.41 -4.61 20.49
CA LEU A 72 6.56 -5.44 20.84
C LEU A 72 7.42 -4.80 21.93
#